data_AF-A0A8C7XIW3-F1
#
_entry.id   AF-A0A8C7XIW3-F1
#
_cell.length_a   1.000
_cell.length_b   1.000
_cell.length_c   1.000
_cell.angle_alpha   90.00
_cell.angle_beta   90.00
_cell.angle_gamma   90.00
#
_symmetry.space_group_name_H-M   'P 1'
#
loop_
_entity.id
_entity.type
_entity.pdbx_description
1 polymer ?
#
loop_
_entity_poly.entity_id
_entity_poly.type
_entity_poly.pdbx_seq_one_letter_code
_entity_poly.pdbx_strand_id
1 'polypeptide(L)'
;MREIVHLQAGQCGNQIGAKFWEVISDEHGIDPTGTYRGDSELQLERINVYYNEASGGKYVPRAVLVDLEPGTMDSVRSGPFGQIFRPDNFVFGKHFYTQTVKSTTLSMFIVFSLLKMRFICVFYRSEWSR
;
A
#
# COMPACT_ATOMS: atom_id res chain seq x y z
N MET A 1 20.81 -10.22 0.26
CA MET A 1 19.69 -9.78 -0.59
C MET A 1 19.21 -8.42 -0.12
N ARG A 2 18.68 -7.58 -1.01
CA ARG A 2 18.08 -6.28 -0.65
C ARG A 2 16.57 -6.46 -0.62
N GLU A 3 15.95 -6.10 0.49
CA GLU A 3 14.49 -6.18 0.67
C GLU A 3 13.92 -4.76 0.68
N ILE A 4 12.74 -4.57 0.09
CA ILE A 4 12.06 -3.28 0.05
C ILE A 4 10.72 -3.44 0.79
N VAL A 5 10.46 -2.52 1.72
CA VAL A 5 9.17 -2.41 2.40
C VAL A 5 8.40 -1.25 1.76
N HIS A 6 7.21 -1.53 1.23
CA HIS A 6 6.36 -0.54 0.59
C HIS A 6 5.40 0.08 1.61
N LEU A 7 5.45 1.40 1.81
CA LEU A 7 4.53 2.11 2.71
C LEU A 7 3.50 2.89 1.89
N GLN A 8 2.22 2.64 2.16
CA GLN A 8 1.09 3.34 1.56
C GLN A 8 0.38 4.13 2.64
N ALA A 9 0.11 5.40 2.39
CA ALA A 9 -0.53 6.28 3.36
C ALA A 9 -1.66 7.09 2.72
N GLY A 10 -2.81 7.08 3.38
CA GLY A 10 -4.02 7.82 3.01
C GLY A 10 -4.73 7.28 1.77
N GLN A 11 -5.91 7.84 1.51
CA GLN A 11 -6.82 7.38 0.46
C GLN A 11 -6.16 7.28 -0.93
N CYS A 12 -5.43 8.32 -1.35
CA CYS A 12 -4.76 8.33 -2.65
C CYS A 12 -3.61 7.30 -2.72
N GLY A 13 -2.79 7.22 -1.67
CA GLY A 13 -1.66 6.30 -1.61
C GLY A 13 -2.09 4.84 -1.63
N ASN A 14 -3.17 4.51 -0.90
CA ASN A 14 -3.75 3.17 -0.87
C ASN A 14 -4.37 2.77 -2.23
N GLN A 15 -5.01 3.71 -2.95
CA GLN A 15 -5.55 3.42 -4.29
C GLN A 15 -4.45 3.16 -5.33
N ILE A 16 -3.43 4.01 -5.37
CA ILE A 16 -2.29 3.82 -6.28
C ILE A 16 -1.53 2.54 -5.90
N GLY A 17 -1.34 2.32 -4.61
CA GLY A 17 -0.70 1.13 -4.09
C GLY A 17 -1.41 -0.16 -4.45
N ALA A 18 -2.74 -0.19 -4.40
CA ALA A 18 -3.53 -1.34 -4.85
C ALA A 18 -3.28 -1.65 -6.34
N LYS A 19 -3.27 -0.62 -7.20
CA LYS A 19 -2.96 -0.78 -8.63
C LYS A 19 -1.51 -1.18 -8.89
N PHE A 20 -0.57 -0.68 -8.10
CA PHE A 20 0.83 -1.11 -8.18
C PHE A 20 0.97 -2.60 -7.88
N TRP A 21 0.34 -3.09 -6.81
CA TRP A 21 0.41 -4.51 -6.45
C TRP A 21 -0.32 -5.41 -7.44
N GLU A 22 -1.41 -4.96 -8.07
CA GLU A 22 -2.04 -5.67 -9.20
C GLU A 22 -1.02 -5.92 -10.33
N VAL A 23 -0.40 -4.85 -10.82
CA VAL A 23 0.53 -4.93 -11.97
C VAL A 23 1.75 -5.81 -11.65
N ILE A 24 2.37 -5.61 -10.48
CA ILE A 24 3.53 -6.39 -10.07
C ILE A 24 3.16 -7.86 -9.83
N SER A 25 1.97 -8.16 -9.30
CA SER A 25 1.52 -9.55 -9.13
C SER A 25 1.36 -10.23 -10.49
N ASP A 26 0.75 -9.54 -11.45
CA ASP A 26 0.58 -10.05 -12.81
C ASP A 26 1.94 -10.28 -13.51
N GLU A 27 2.89 -9.34 -13.38
CA GLU A 27 4.25 -9.49 -13.92
C GLU A 27 4.99 -10.71 -13.35
N HIS A 28 4.83 -10.96 -12.04
CA HIS A 28 5.45 -12.09 -11.34
C HIS A 28 4.62 -13.38 -11.38
N GLY A 29 3.45 -13.39 -12.04
CA GLY A 29 2.58 -14.56 -12.12
C GLY A 29 2.00 -14.99 -10.76
N ILE A 30 1.80 -14.06 -9.83
CA ILE A 30 1.21 -14.32 -8.52
C ILE A 30 -0.30 -14.14 -8.61
N ASP A 31 -1.05 -15.16 -8.23
CA ASP A 31 -2.50 -15.08 -8.20
C ASP A 31 -3.00 -14.24 -6.99
N PRO A 32 -4.28 -13.80 -7.00
CA PRO A 32 -4.88 -13.09 -5.86
C PRO A 32 -4.85 -13.83 -4.51
N THR A 33 -4.62 -15.14 -4.52
CA THR A 33 -4.49 -15.97 -3.31
C THR A 33 -3.05 -16.02 -2.76
N GLY A 34 -2.12 -15.40 -3.50
CA GLY A 34 -0.68 -15.39 -3.21
C GLY A 34 0.07 -16.61 -3.74
N THR A 35 -0.54 -17.43 -4.58
CA THR A 35 0.11 -18.63 -5.14
C THR A 35 0.75 -18.31 -6.48
N TYR A 36 1.98 -18.77 -6.71
CA TYR A 36 2.63 -18.62 -8.01
C TYR A 36 1.99 -19.56 -9.05
N ARG A 37 1.60 -18.98 -10.19
CA ARG A 37 1.07 -19.66 -11.37
C ARG A 37 1.77 -19.21 -12.66
N GLY A 38 2.96 -18.65 -12.53
CA GLY A 38 3.78 -18.24 -13.66
C GLY A 38 4.34 -19.42 -14.44
N ASP A 39 4.82 -19.12 -15.64
CA ASP A 39 5.41 -20.07 -16.59
C ASP A 39 6.93 -19.92 -16.71
N SER A 40 7.51 -18.89 -16.10
CA SER A 40 8.93 -18.54 -16.22
C SER A 40 9.63 -18.43 -14.87
N GLU A 41 10.73 -19.18 -14.70
CA GLU A 41 11.57 -19.12 -13.50
C GLU A 41 12.18 -17.72 -13.26
N LEU A 42 12.31 -16.91 -14.31
CA LEU A 42 12.78 -15.51 -14.19
C LEU A 42 11.82 -14.65 -13.37
N GLN A 43 10.53 -14.99 -13.32
CA GLN A 43 9.55 -14.28 -12.49
C GLN A 43 9.75 -14.55 -11.00
N LEU A 44 10.31 -15.72 -10.64
CA LEU A 44 10.70 -16.02 -9.27
C LEU A 44 12.07 -15.40 -8.93
N GLU A 45 12.85 -15.03 -9.94
CA GLU A 45 14.12 -14.36 -9.75
C GLU A 45 13.88 -13.00 -9.07
N ARG A 46 14.35 -12.86 -7.83
CA ARG A 46 14.23 -11.64 -7.00
C ARG A 46 12.81 -11.29 -6.56
N ILE A 47 11.85 -12.22 -6.62
CA ILE A 47 10.51 -11.99 -6.05
C ILE A 47 10.57 -11.61 -4.56
N ASN A 48 11.58 -12.11 -3.85
CA ASN A 48 11.88 -11.83 -2.44
C ASN A 48 12.13 -10.35 -2.12
N VAL A 49 12.37 -9.50 -3.14
CA VAL A 49 12.54 -8.05 -2.95
C VAL A 49 11.24 -7.41 -2.48
N TYR A 50 10.11 -7.80 -3.06
CA TYR A 50 8.78 -7.23 -2.80
C TYR A 50 7.89 -8.17 -1.99
N TYR A 51 8.05 -9.47 -2.15
CA TYR A 51 7.25 -10.47 -1.47
C TYR A 51 8.03 -11.17 -0.36
N ASN A 52 7.29 -11.69 0.60
CA ASN A 52 7.76 -12.62 1.59
C ASN A 52 7.18 -14.00 1.28
N GLU A 53 8.05 -14.99 1.13
CA GLU A 53 7.65 -16.37 0.93
C GLU A 53 7.21 -16.96 2.28
N ALA A 54 5.91 -17.19 2.42
CA ALA A 54 5.32 -17.89 3.55
C ALA A 54 5.30 -19.41 3.30
N SER A 55 5.09 -20.16 4.38
CA SER A 55 4.93 -21.60 4.31
C SER A 55 3.79 -22.00 3.36
N GLY A 56 4.05 -22.99 2.51
CA GLY A 56 3.08 -23.48 1.52
C GLY A 56 3.10 -22.77 0.17
N GLY A 57 4.21 -22.12 -0.21
CA GLY A 57 4.36 -21.50 -1.54
C GLY A 57 3.49 -20.25 -1.73
N LYS A 58 3.16 -19.58 -0.62
CA LYS A 58 2.37 -18.34 -0.63
C LYS A 58 3.28 -17.13 -0.55
N TYR A 59 3.10 -16.20 -1.46
CA TYR A 59 3.81 -14.93 -1.52
C TYR A 59 2.95 -13.82 -0.93
N VAL A 60 3.47 -13.16 0.10
CA VAL A 60 2.80 -12.07 0.80
C VAL A 60 3.53 -10.76 0.52
N PRO A 61 2.87 -9.70 0.03
CA PRO A 61 3.51 -8.41 -0.19
C PRO A 61 4.10 -7.84 1.10
N ARG A 62 5.31 -7.30 1.00
CA ARG A 62 5.94 -6.49 2.06
C ARG A 62 5.41 -5.05 2.00
N ALA A 63 4.10 -4.91 2.19
CA ALA A 63 3.43 -3.62 2.19
C ALA A 63 2.82 -3.32 3.55
N VAL A 64 2.90 -2.06 3.99
CA VAL A 64 2.17 -1.52 5.14
C VAL A 64 1.20 -0.47 4.62
N LEU A 65 -0.07 -0.63 4.97
CA LEU A 65 -1.14 0.28 4.58
C LEU A 65 -1.57 1.07 5.80
N VAL A 66 -1.45 2.40 5.70
CA VAL A 66 -1.76 3.33 6.78
C VAL A 66 -2.91 4.22 6.35
N ASP A 67 -3.99 4.23 7.11
CA ASP A 67 -5.08 5.20 6.89
C ASP A 67 -5.69 5.68 8.21
N LEU A 68 -6.17 6.90 8.24
CA LEU A 68 -6.96 7.43 9.36
C LEU A 68 -8.45 7.17 9.14
N GLU A 69 -8.86 6.84 7.92
CA GLU A 69 -10.23 6.51 7.56
C GLU A 69 -10.40 5.00 7.37
N PRO A 70 -11.27 4.34 8.15
CA PRO A 70 -11.48 2.89 8.02
C PRO A 70 -12.12 2.49 6.68
N GLY A 71 -12.85 3.40 6.01
CA GLY A 71 -13.54 3.12 4.75
C GLY A 71 -12.60 2.79 3.58
N THR A 72 -11.37 3.31 3.58
CA THR A 72 -10.39 2.97 2.54
C THR A 72 -9.96 1.51 2.63
N MET A 73 -9.92 0.93 3.84
CA MET A 73 -9.50 -0.45 4.03
C MET A 73 -10.46 -1.43 3.40
N ASP A 74 -11.77 -1.19 3.53
CA ASP A 74 -12.81 -2.01 2.90
C ASP A 74 -12.67 -1.96 1.38
N SER A 75 -12.35 -0.79 0.84
CA SER A 75 -12.10 -0.60 -0.59
C SER A 75 -10.91 -1.45 -1.08
N VAL A 76 -9.77 -1.40 -0.37
CA VAL A 76 -8.58 -2.20 -0.73
C VAL A 76 -8.84 -3.70 -0.57
N ARG A 77 -9.52 -4.12 0.50
CA ARG A 77 -9.85 -5.54 0.74
C ARG A 77 -10.86 -6.11 -0.25
N SER A 78 -11.77 -5.27 -0.74
CA SER A 78 -12.72 -5.62 -1.81
C SER A 78 -12.07 -5.67 -3.18
N GLY A 79 -10.85 -5.13 -3.31
CA GLY A 79 -10.06 -5.20 -4.53
C GLY A 79 -9.63 -6.63 -4.89
N PRO A 80 -9.26 -6.87 -6.15
CA PRO A 80 -8.92 -8.20 -6.65
C PRO A 80 -7.79 -8.85 -5.84
N PHE A 81 -6.76 -8.08 -5.49
CA PHE A 81 -5.62 -8.55 -4.68
C PHE A 81 -5.76 -8.18 -3.19
N GLY A 82 -6.94 -7.80 -2.72
CA GLY A 82 -7.14 -7.39 -1.32
C GLY A 82 -6.81 -8.50 -0.30
N GLN A 83 -6.95 -9.76 -0.70
CA GLN A 83 -6.77 -10.94 0.16
C GLN A 83 -5.31 -11.36 0.37
N ILE A 84 -4.40 -10.87 -0.47
CA ILE A 84 -2.97 -11.21 -0.38
C ILE A 84 -2.25 -10.45 0.76
N PHE A 85 -2.80 -9.29 1.17
CA PHE A 85 -2.26 -8.49 2.25
C PHE A 85 -2.58 -9.12 3.60
N ARG A 86 -1.58 -9.16 4.50
CA ARG A 86 -1.81 -9.60 5.87
C ARG A 86 -2.68 -8.57 6.61
N PRO A 87 -3.71 -9.01 7.35
CA PRO A 87 -4.50 -8.13 8.23
C PRO A 87 -3.63 -7.33 9.21
N ASP A 88 -2.51 -7.90 9.64
CA ASP A 88 -1.55 -7.29 10.57
C ASP A 88 -0.81 -6.09 9.98
N ASN A 89 -0.75 -5.98 8.65
CA ASN A 89 -0.06 -4.89 7.96
C ASN A 89 -0.94 -3.65 7.77
N PHE A 90 -2.20 -3.72 8.20
CA PHE A 90 -3.11 -2.58 8.16
C PHE A 90 -3.04 -1.81 9.47
N VAL A 91 -2.54 -0.58 9.39
CA VAL A 91 -2.52 0.36 10.51
C VAL A 91 -3.61 1.38 10.29
N PHE A 92 -4.57 1.44 11.21
CA PHE A 92 -5.65 2.40 11.13
C PHE A 92 -5.88 3.14 12.44
N GLY A 93 -6.20 4.43 12.32
CA GLY A 93 -6.53 5.27 13.47
C GLY A 93 -7.94 4.97 13.98
N LYS A 94 -8.08 4.32 15.14
CA LYS A 94 -9.32 4.43 15.93
C LYS A 94 -9.26 5.74 16.71
N HIS A 95 -9.89 6.78 16.15
CA HIS A 95 -10.25 8.08 16.73
C HIS A 95 -9.63 9.30 16.02
N PHE A 96 -10.48 10.03 15.30
CA PHE A 96 -10.54 11.48 15.48
C PHE A 96 -11.55 11.71 16.62
N TYR A 97 -11.07 11.95 17.84
CA TYR A 97 -11.90 12.67 18.79
C TYR A 97 -12.22 14.02 18.15
N THR A 98 -13.49 14.28 17.91
CA THR A 98 -14.01 15.63 17.74
C THR A 98 -13.74 16.38 19.06
N GLN A 99 -12.54 16.94 19.23
CA GLN A 99 -12.37 18.02 20.19
C GLN A 99 -13.09 19.24 19.64
N THR A 100 -14.35 19.37 20.07
CA THR A 100 -14.96 20.61 20.55
C THR A 100 -14.34 21.91 20.04
N VAL A 101 -14.87 22.41 18.93
CA VAL A 101 -15.23 23.84 18.84
C VAL A 101 -16.73 23.94 18.62
N LYS A 102 -17.50 23.50 19.62
CA LYS A 102 -18.83 24.06 19.86
C LYS A 102 -18.66 25.31 20.72
N SER A 103 -18.14 26.39 20.13
CA SER A 103 -18.50 27.75 20.56
C SER A 103 -18.00 28.76 19.54
N THR A 104 -18.92 29.63 19.15
CA THR A 104 -18.72 30.90 18.42
C THR A 104 -18.24 30.84 16.97
N THR A 105 -19.25 30.85 16.08
CA THR A 105 -19.39 31.73 14.90
C THR A 105 -18.29 31.74 13.83
N LEU A 106 -18.73 31.31 12.64
CA LEU A 106 -18.37 31.80 11.31
C LEU A 106 -16.98 31.46 10.76
N SER A 107 -17.01 30.87 9.55
CA SER A 107 -15.91 30.84 8.58
C SER A 107 -14.71 29.97 8.94
N MET A 108 -14.86 28.66 8.75
CA MET A 108 -13.73 27.79 8.41
C MET A 108 -14.00 27.16 7.04
N PHE A 109 -13.84 27.97 5.99
CA PHE A 109 -13.40 27.45 4.71
C PHE A 109 -12.01 26.85 4.94
N ILE A 110 -11.98 25.58 5.35
CA ILE A 110 -10.77 24.79 5.26
C ILE A 110 -10.47 24.67 3.77
N VAL A 111 -9.47 25.42 3.33
CA VAL A 111 -8.78 25.23 2.06
C VAL A 111 -8.16 23.84 2.09
N PHE A 112 -8.94 22.82 1.69
CA PHE A 112 -8.45 21.49 1.31
C PHE A 112 -8.53 21.31 -0.20
N SER A 113 -8.19 22.38 -0.92
CA SER A 113 -8.05 22.40 -2.37
C SER A 113 -6.77 23.15 -2.70
N LEU A 114 -5.60 22.51 -2.50
CA LEU A 114 -4.33 22.80 -3.17
C LEU A 114 -3.18 21.97 -2.54
N LEU A 115 -3.24 20.64 -2.68
CA LEU A 115 -2.01 19.83 -2.79
C LEU A 115 -2.32 18.49 -3.45
N LYS A 116 -3.09 18.52 -4.54
CA LYS A 116 -3.06 17.46 -5.54
C LYS A 116 -1.79 17.68 -6.37
N MET A 117 -1.04 16.60 -6.54
CA MET A 117 0.16 16.44 -7.37
C MET A 117 1.51 16.76 -6.70
N ARG A 118 2.40 15.78 -6.86
CA ARG A 118 3.84 15.76 -6.58
C ARG A 118 4.24 15.50 -5.14
N PHE A 119 4.16 14.23 -4.73
CA PHE A 119 5.31 13.52 -4.20
C PHE A 119 5.07 12.02 -4.43
N ILE A 120 5.46 11.55 -5.61
CA ILE A 120 5.84 10.14 -5.75
C ILE A 120 7.21 10.09 -5.07
N CYS A 121 7.25 9.73 -3.78
CA CYS A 121 8.52 9.48 -3.11
C CYS A 121 8.99 8.10 -3.57
N VAL A 122 9.49 8.06 -4.80
CA VAL A 122 10.37 7.00 -5.27
C VAL A 122 11.67 7.19 -4.49
N PHE A 123 11.88 6.36 -3.46
CA PHE A 123 13.18 6.22 -2.84
C PHE A 123 14.07 5.38 -3.78
N TYR A 124 14.54 5.99 -4.88
CA TYR A 124 15.64 5.44 -5.67
C TYR A 124 16.94 5.95 -5.06
N ARG A 125 17.51 5.19 -4.12
CA ARG A 125 18.87 5.44 -3.65
C ARG A 125 19.84 4.78 -4.64
N SER A 126 20.30 5.53 -5.63
CA SER A 126 21.47 5.17 -6.44
C SER A 126 22.47 6.34 -6.47
N GLU A 127 23.54 6.15 -5.71
CA GLU A 127 24.92 6.58 -5.99
C GLU A 127 25.22 8.06 -6.25
N TRP A 128 25.83 8.73 -5.25
CA TRP A 128 26.87 9.72 -5.50
C TRP A 128 28.03 9.48 -4.51
N SER A 129 29.04 8.77 -5.00
CA SER A 129 30.40 8.77 -4.45
C SER A 129 31.31 9.25 -5.56
N ARG A 130 31.63 10.55 -5.55
CA ARG A 130 32.87 11.16 -6.03
C ARG A 130 32.89 12.62 -5.60
#